data_AF-A0A553BBJ5-F1
#
_entry.id   AF-A0A553BBJ5-F1
#
_cell.length_a   1.000
_cell.length_b   1.000
_cell.length_c   1.000
_cell.angle_alpha   90.00
_cell.angle_beta   90.00
_cell.angle_gamma   90.00
#
_symmetry.space_group_name_H-M   'P 1'
#
loop_
_entity.id
_entity.type
_entity.pdbx_description
1 polymer ?
#
loop_
_entity_poly.entity_id
_entity_poly.type
_entity_poly.pdbx_seq_one_letter_code
_entity_poly.pdbx_strand_id
1 'polypeptide(L)'
;METISFDKLLLKTAFCCMASDGNIDKKEVELIKKMCEQSPLFKDFDFSKEINILLAKINERGTEFIQYYFDLLNNSNLSEKEELIIIDFAINTINADEVVEYSEVKFFKAIRKCLNITDDSILDVYPDLEIYLEEDIDTESKLDKLVNNYLSSVELPQFEQINLENLRDSVE
;
A
#
# COMPACT_ATOMS: atom_id res chain seq x y z
N MET A 1 12.78 -13.19 -13.75
CA MET A 1 11.94 -12.18 -13.08
C MET A 1 10.50 -12.58 -13.32
N GLU A 2 9.75 -12.84 -12.26
CA GLU A 2 8.31 -13.03 -12.37
C GLU A 2 7.69 -11.72 -12.85
N THR A 3 7.00 -11.72 -13.98
CA THR A 3 6.24 -10.57 -14.45
C THR A 3 4.93 -10.54 -13.67
N ILE A 4 4.86 -9.70 -12.65
CA ILE A 4 3.62 -9.44 -11.92
C ILE A 4 2.69 -8.58 -12.79
N SER A 5 1.41 -8.90 -12.81
CA SER A 5 0.40 -8.10 -13.49
C SER A 5 0.05 -6.85 -12.67
N PHE A 6 -0.38 -5.78 -13.33
CA PHE A 6 -0.63 -4.49 -12.67
C PHE A 6 -1.69 -4.58 -11.57
N ASP A 7 -2.76 -5.35 -11.77
CA ASP A 7 -3.79 -5.64 -10.77
C ASP A 7 -3.19 -6.26 -9.49
N LYS A 8 -2.25 -7.19 -9.63
CA LYS A 8 -1.58 -7.83 -8.49
C LYS A 8 -0.59 -6.90 -7.79
N LEU A 9 0.09 -6.03 -8.55
CA LEU A 9 0.95 -5.00 -7.97
C LEU A 9 0.12 -4.01 -7.17
N LEU A 10 -1.01 -3.57 -7.72
CA LEU A 10 -1.93 -2.63 -7.09
C LEU A 10 -2.54 -3.18 -5.79
N LEU A 11 -2.96 -4.44 -5.80
CA LEU A 11 -3.41 -5.12 -4.58
C LEU A 11 -2.30 -5.18 -3.53
N LYS A 12 -1.06 -5.52 -3.95
CA LYS A 12 0.08 -5.55 -3.04
C LYS A 12 0.38 -4.17 -2.45
N THR A 13 0.27 -3.10 -3.24
CA THR A 13 0.39 -1.73 -2.75
C THR A 13 -0.59 -1.48 -1.62
N ALA A 14 -1.88 -1.71 -1.86
CA ALA A 14 -2.91 -1.50 -0.85
C ALA A 14 -2.68 -2.38 0.40
N PHE A 15 -2.38 -3.66 0.21
CA PHE A 15 -2.09 -4.57 1.31
C PHE A 15 -0.88 -4.14 2.14
N CYS A 16 0.21 -3.70 1.50
CA CYS A 16 1.38 -3.25 2.23
C CYS A 16 1.13 -1.92 2.95
N CYS A 17 0.31 -1.02 2.40
CA CYS A 17 -0.09 0.22 3.10
C CYS A 17 -0.88 -0.11 4.36
N MET A 18 -1.88 -1.00 4.23
CA MET A 18 -2.71 -1.46 5.33
C MET A 18 -1.92 -2.18 6.43
N ALA A 19 -0.82 -2.85 6.10
CA ALA A 19 0.04 -3.52 7.09
C ALA A 19 1.24 -2.66 7.51
N SER A 20 1.31 -1.39 7.07
CA SER A 20 2.55 -0.60 7.14
C SER A 20 2.86 -0.07 8.53
N ASP A 21 1.84 0.15 9.35
CA ASP A 21 1.92 0.55 10.75
C ASP A 21 2.00 -0.67 11.71
N GLY A 22 1.84 -1.89 11.19
CA GLY A 22 1.80 -3.12 11.97
C GLY A 22 0.41 -3.45 12.52
N ASN A 23 -0.61 -2.68 12.18
CA ASN A 23 -2.01 -2.99 12.42
C ASN A 23 -2.67 -3.41 11.10
N ILE A 24 -3.83 -4.06 11.17
CA ILE A 24 -4.71 -4.25 10.00
C ILE A 24 -6.12 -4.05 10.52
N ASP A 25 -6.71 -2.89 10.25
CA ASP A 25 -8.07 -2.55 10.65
C ASP A 25 -9.10 -3.10 9.66
N LYS A 26 -10.29 -3.42 10.17
CA LYS A 26 -11.40 -3.91 9.36
C LYS A 26 -11.85 -2.87 8.32
N LYS A 27 -11.81 -1.58 8.66
CA LYS A 27 -12.19 -0.48 7.75
C LYS A 27 -11.29 -0.43 6.52
N GLU A 28 -9.99 -0.63 6.71
CA GLU A 28 -9.02 -0.69 5.60
C GLU A 28 -9.31 -1.88 4.70
N VAL A 29 -9.51 -3.06 5.28
CA VAL A 29 -9.86 -4.29 4.54
C VAL A 29 -11.15 -4.10 3.74
N GLU A 30 -12.19 -3.51 4.34
CA GLU A 30 -13.46 -3.22 3.67
C GLU A 30 -13.29 -2.20 2.54
N LEU A 31 -12.47 -1.18 2.74
CA LEU A 31 -12.20 -0.18 1.73
C LEU A 31 -11.48 -0.79 0.53
N ILE A 32 -10.37 -1.51 0.74
CA ILE A 32 -9.61 -2.14 -0.35
C ILE A 32 -10.53 -3.12 -1.11
N LYS A 33 -11.34 -3.90 -0.39
CA LYS A 33 -12.33 -4.78 -1.01
C LYS A 33 -13.28 -4.01 -1.94
N LYS A 34 -13.85 -2.91 -1.45
CA LYS A 34 -14.75 -2.06 -2.24
C LYS A 34 -14.04 -1.45 -3.45
N MET A 35 -12.79 -0.99 -3.29
CA MET A 35 -11.98 -0.46 -4.39
C MET A 35 -11.70 -1.52 -5.45
N CYS A 36 -11.40 -2.76 -5.04
CA CYS A 36 -11.25 -3.89 -5.96
C CYS A 36 -12.57 -4.19 -6.69
N GLU A 37 -13.70 -4.28 -5.98
CA GLU A 37 -15.01 -4.57 -6.59
C GLU A 37 -15.47 -3.49 -7.59
N GLN A 38 -15.13 -2.23 -7.33
CA GLN A 38 -15.48 -1.10 -8.19
C GLN A 38 -14.54 -0.91 -9.38
N SER A 39 -13.31 -1.44 -9.28
CA SER A 39 -12.30 -1.27 -10.31
C SER A 39 -12.44 -2.35 -11.40
N PRO A 40 -12.49 -1.96 -12.68
CA PRO A 40 -12.57 -2.91 -13.79
C PRO A 40 -11.33 -3.80 -13.91
N LEU A 41 -10.25 -3.50 -13.18
CA LEU A 41 -9.01 -4.27 -13.15
C LEU A 41 -9.17 -5.62 -12.42
N PHE A 42 -10.20 -5.78 -11.58
CA PHE A 42 -10.35 -6.95 -10.69
C PHE A 42 -11.60 -7.79 -11.00
N LYS A 43 -12.05 -7.86 -12.26
CA LYS A 43 -13.33 -8.49 -12.65
C LYS A 43 -13.52 -9.97 -12.25
N ASP A 44 -12.43 -10.76 -12.16
CA ASP A 44 -12.46 -12.19 -11.79
C ASP A 44 -11.64 -12.46 -10.51
N PHE A 45 -11.53 -11.45 -9.64
CA PHE A 45 -10.63 -11.45 -8.51
C PHE A 45 -11.31 -11.94 -7.21
N ASP A 46 -10.77 -12.99 -6.61
CA ASP A 46 -11.21 -13.46 -5.30
C ASP A 46 -10.42 -12.73 -4.21
N PHE A 47 -10.97 -11.60 -3.75
CA PHE A 47 -10.34 -10.75 -2.74
C PHE A 47 -10.01 -11.52 -1.45
N SER A 48 -10.96 -12.32 -0.93
CA SER A 48 -10.76 -13.11 0.28
C SER A 48 -9.57 -14.05 0.18
N LYS A 49 -9.44 -14.72 -0.98
CA LYS A 49 -8.37 -15.68 -1.19
C LYS A 49 -7.02 -14.98 -1.35
N GLU A 50 -6.97 -13.93 -2.16
CA GLU A 50 -5.72 -13.24 -2.48
C GLU A 50 -5.18 -12.46 -1.27
N ILE A 51 -6.04 -11.80 -0.49
CA ILE A 51 -5.62 -11.11 0.73
C ILE A 51 -5.04 -12.08 1.76
N ASN A 52 -5.65 -13.25 1.94
CA ASN A 52 -5.16 -14.28 2.86
C ASN A 52 -3.84 -14.91 2.37
N ILE A 53 -3.61 -14.99 1.06
CA ILE A 53 -2.30 -15.38 0.50
C ILE A 53 -1.23 -14.33 0.82
N LEU A 54 -1.56 -13.04 0.73
CA LEU A 54 -0.63 -11.97 1.08
C LEU A 54 -0.34 -11.94 2.59
N LEU A 55 -1.36 -12.14 3.44
CA LEU A 55 -1.21 -12.30 4.89
C LEU A 55 -0.27 -13.43 5.26
N ALA A 56 -0.46 -14.61 4.67
CA ALA A 56 0.43 -15.74 4.92
C ALA A 56 1.89 -15.42 4.55
N LYS A 57 2.10 -14.68 3.45
CA LYS A 57 3.44 -14.29 2.99
C LYS A 57 4.11 -13.26 3.91
N ILE A 58 3.38 -12.24 4.37
CA ILE A 58 3.94 -11.25 5.30
C ILE A 58 4.18 -11.87 6.67
N ASN A 59 3.32 -12.79 7.14
CA ASN A 59 3.55 -13.52 8.38
C ASN A 59 4.77 -14.45 8.31
N GLU A 60 5.04 -15.03 7.14
CA GLU A 60 6.21 -15.91 6.91
C GLU A 60 7.52 -15.12 6.77
N ARG A 61 7.49 -13.99 6.07
CA ARG A 61 8.70 -13.26 5.65
C ARG A 61 8.92 -11.90 6.32
N GLY A 62 7.92 -11.39 7.02
CA GLY A 62 7.95 -10.09 7.69
C GLY A 62 8.38 -8.95 6.77
N THR A 63 9.38 -8.19 7.21
CA THR A 63 9.93 -7.03 6.51
C THR A 63 10.56 -7.38 5.16
N GLU A 64 11.02 -8.62 4.94
CA GLU A 64 11.53 -9.06 3.63
C GLU A 64 10.43 -9.06 2.56
N PHE A 65 9.18 -9.31 2.94
CA PHE A 65 8.04 -9.21 2.02
C PHE A 65 7.83 -7.76 1.55
N ILE A 66 7.95 -6.80 2.47
CA ILE A 66 7.81 -5.39 2.17
C ILE A 66 8.95 -4.90 1.28
N GLN A 67 10.19 -5.30 1.59
CA GLN A 67 11.35 -4.98 0.76
C GLN A 67 11.16 -5.50 -0.66
N TYR A 68 10.72 -6.75 -0.80
CA TYR A 68 10.43 -7.35 -2.11
C TYR A 68 9.32 -6.61 -2.87
N TYR A 69 8.33 -6.05 -2.18
CA TYR A 69 7.32 -5.19 -2.81
C TYR A 69 7.95 -3.91 -3.40
N PHE A 70 8.81 -3.21 -2.66
CA PHE A 70 9.50 -2.04 -3.19
C PHE A 70 10.39 -2.38 -4.39
N ASP A 71 11.08 -3.51 -4.36
CA ASP A 71 11.85 -4.00 -5.50
C ASP A 71 10.95 -4.23 -6.72
N LEU A 72 9.79 -4.86 -6.54
CA LEU A 72 8.83 -5.05 -7.63
C LEU A 72 8.32 -3.72 -8.20
N LEU A 73 7.97 -2.78 -7.32
CA LEU A 73 7.46 -1.46 -7.71
C LEU A 73 8.52 -0.68 -8.50
N ASN A 74 9.73 -0.59 -7.97
CA ASN A 74 10.84 0.15 -8.58
C ASN A 74 11.32 -0.46 -9.92
N ASN A 75 11.14 -1.77 -10.12
CA ASN A 75 11.48 -2.44 -11.39
C ASN A 75 10.29 -2.58 -12.35
N SER A 76 9.10 -2.11 -11.98
CA SER A 76 7.92 -2.16 -12.84
C SER A 76 7.94 -1.00 -13.84
N ASN A 77 7.64 -1.31 -15.11
CA ASN A 77 7.54 -0.30 -16.15
C ASN A 77 6.10 0.20 -16.23
N LEU A 78 5.80 1.24 -15.45
CA LEU A 78 4.47 1.83 -15.31
C LEU A 78 4.33 3.09 -16.16
N SER A 79 3.13 3.31 -16.70
CA SER A 79 2.73 4.60 -17.25
C SER A 79 2.35 5.57 -16.14
N GLU A 80 2.41 6.88 -16.39
CA GLU A 80 1.99 7.91 -15.41
C GLU A 80 0.57 7.67 -14.88
N LYS A 81 -0.33 7.13 -15.71
CA LYS A 81 -1.70 6.77 -15.29
C LYS A 81 -1.71 5.62 -14.30
N GLU A 82 -0.89 4.60 -14.52
CA GLU A 82 -0.74 3.46 -13.60
C GLU A 82 -0.09 3.91 -12.30
N GLU A 83 0.92 4.77 -12.36
CA GLU A 83 1.54 5.37 -11.17
C GLU A 83 0.53 6.22 -10.36
N LEU A 84 -0.32 7.01 -11.02
CA LEU A 84 -1.41 7.74 -10.35
C LEU A 84 -2.41 6.80 -9.67
N ILE A 85 -2.74 5.66 -10.30
CA ILE A 85 -3.63 4.65 -9.70
C ILE A 85 -2.98 4.02 -8.47
N ILE A 86 -1.66 3.79 -8.48
CA ILE A 86 -0.92 3.32 -7.29
C ILE A 86 -1.00 4.34 -6.15
N ILE A 87 -0.78 5.63 -6.46
CA ILE A 87 -0.90 6.72 -5.48
C ILE A 87 -2.32 6.79 -4.91
N ASP A 88 -3.34 6.72 -5.76
CA ASP A 88 -4.75 6.70 -5.37
C ASP A 88 -5.05 5.54 -4.40
N PHE A 89 -4.62 4.32 -4.74
CA PHE A 89 -4.82 3.16 -3.88
C PHE A 89 -4.08 3.28 -2.55
N ALA A 90 -2.84 3.76 -2.56
CA ALA A 90 -2.06 3.92 -1.33
C ALA A 90 -2.72 4.94 -0.39
N ILE A 91 -3.08 6.12 -0.90
CA ILE A 91 -3.66 7.20 -0.10
C ILE A 91 -5.06 6.87 0.40
N ASN A 92 -5.91 6.27 -0.42
CA ASN A 92 -7.23 5.85 0.07
C ASN A 92 -7.10 4.81 1.17
N THR A 93 -6.15 3.88 1.05
CA THR A 93 -5.91 2.86 2.08
C THR A 93 -5.43 3.48 3.39
N ILE A 94 -4.38 4.30 3.35
CA ILE A 94 -3.80 4.96 4.54
C ILE A 94 -4.84 5.85 5.25
N ASN A 95 -5.70 6.54 4.50
CA ASN A 95 -6.71 7.41 5.11
C ASN A 95 -8.00 6.67 5.51
N ALA A 96 -8.08 5.34 5.35
CA ALA A 96 -9.33 4.60 5.50
C ALA A 96 -9.87 4.55 6.93
N ASP A 97 -8.97 4.54 7.91
CA ASP A 97 -9.30 4.46 9.33
C ASP A 97 -9.41 5.85 10.00
N GLU A 98 -9.16 6.92 9.23
CA GLU A 98 -9.09 8.33 9.64
C GLU A 98 -7.94 8.66 10.62
N VAL A 99 -6.96 7.76 10.78
CA VAL A 99 -5.82 7.90 11.70
C VAL A 99 -4.52 7.67 10.94
N VAL A 100 -3.99 8.73 10.34
CA VAL A 100 -2.72 8.65 9.62
C VAL A 100 -1.53 8.62 10.60
N GLU A 101 -0.82 7.50 10.63
CA GLU A 101 0.40 7.35 11.40
C GLU A 101 1.65 7.81 10.62
N TYR A 102 2.67 8.23 11.38
CA TYR A 102 3.94 8.67 10.78
C TYR A 102 4.68 7.54 10.04
N SER A 103 4.51 6.29 10.48
CA SER A 103 4.99 5.07 9.81
C SER A 103 4.40 4.94 8.40
N GLU A 104 3.11 5.20 8.23
CA GLU A 104 2.40 5.15 6.96
C GLU A 104 2.85 6.28 6.02
N VAL A 105 3.04 7.49 6.54
CA VAL A 105 3.57 8.62 5.76
C VAL A 105 4.98 8.30 5.25
N LYS A 106 5.85 7.72 6.09
CA LYS A 106 7.18 7.25 5.66
C LYS A 106 7.08 6.17 4.59
N PHE A 107 6.14 5.23 4.76
CA PHE A 107 5.91 4.17 3.79
C PHE A 107 5.48 4.73 2.43
N PHE A 108 4.55 5.69 2.42
CA PHE A 108 4.13 6.40 1.22
C PHE A 108 5.27 7.16 0.55
N LYS A 109 6.14 7.84 1.33
CA LYS A 109 7.33 8.52 0.77
C LYS A 109 8.26 7.54 0.05
N ALA A 110 8.41 6.32 0.57
CA ALA A 110 9.17 5.27 -0.11
C ALA A 110 8.48 4.81 -1.41
N ILE A 111 7.15 4.62 -1.42
CA ILE A 111 6.37 4.32 -2.63
C ILE A 111 6.60 5.41 -3.68
N ARG A 112 6.43 6.68 -3.27
CA ARG A 112 6.56 7.85 -4.13
C ARG A 112 7.91 7.91 -4.84
N LYS A 113 9.01 7.57 -4.15
CA LYS A 113 10.36 7.55 -4.75
C LYS A 113 10.60 6.38 -5.72
N CYS A 114 9.76 5.34 -5.72
CA CYS A 114 9.78 4.28 -6.74
C CYS A 114 9.09 4.69 -8.05
N LEU A 115 8.28 5.76 -8.04
CA LEU A 115 7.49 6.20 -9.18
C LEU A 115 8.17 7.37 -9.91
N ASN A 116 7.96 7.46 -11.22
CA ASN A 116 8.56 8.49 -12.07
C ASN A 116 7.70 9.75 -12.21
N ILE A 117 6.42 9.67 -11.86
CA ILE A 117 5.48 10.80 -11.84
C ILE A 117 6.04 11.96 -11.01
N THR A 118 5.71 13.19 -11.37
CA THR A 118 6.17 14.40 -10.66
C THR A 118 5.25 14.76 -9.50
N ASP A 119 5.77 15.48 -8.51
CA ASP A 119 4.97 15.97 -7.37
C ASP A 119 3.85 16.90 -7.86
N ASP A 120 4.15 17.78 -8.82
CA ASP A 120 3.16 18.66 -9.44
C ASP A 120 1.99 17.86 -10.06
N SER A 121 2.29 16.78 -10.78
CA SER A 121 1.25 15.92 -11.37
C SER A 121 0.39 15.19 -10.33
N ILE A 122 0.96 14.86 -9.17
CA ILE A 122 0.20 14.29 -8.05
C ILE A 122 -0.68 15.37 -7.41
N LEU A 123 -0.12 16.54 -7.13
CA LEU A 123 -0.82 17.66 -6.49
C LEU A 123 -1.94 18.26 -7.36
N ASP A 124 -1.82 18.18 -8.68
CA ASP A 124 -2.90 18.55 -9.61
C ASP A 124 -4.16 17.70 -9.42
N VAL A 125 -4.01 16.45 -8.99
CA VAL A 125 -5.12 15.52 -8.74
C VAL A 125 -5.49 15.49 -7.25
N TYR A 126 -4.49 15.55 -6.38
CA TYR A 126 -4.63 15.48 -4.92
C TYR A 126 -3.87 16.64 -4.24
N PRO A 127 -4.45 17.84 -4.21
CA PRO A 127 -3.81 19.02 -3.62
C PRO A 127 -3.46 18.82 -2.14
N ASP A 128 -4.26 18.02 -1.42
CA ASP A 128 -4.10 17.76 0.02
C ASP A 128 -2.92 16.82 0.34
N LEU A 129 -2.24 16.26 -0.68
CA LEU A 129 -1.07 15.40 -0.50
C LEU A 129 0.25 16.15 -0.26
N GLU A 130 0.22 17.49 -0.21
CA GLU A 130 1.42 18.30 0.04
C GLU A 130 2.22 17.79 1.25
N ILE A 131 1.54 17.50 2.36
CA ILE A 131 2.15 16.98 3.60
C ILE A 131 2.87 15.63 3.39
N TYR A 132 2.37 14.79 2.49
CA TYR A 132 2.97 13.49 2.17
C TYR A 132 4.21 13.62 1.28
N LEU A 133 4.31 14.71 0.51
CA LEU A 133 5.39 14.96 -0.44
C LEU A 133 6.51 15.83 0.14
N GLU A 134 6.28 16.51 1.27
CA GLU A 134 7.32 17.26 1.98
C GLU A 134 8.52 16.37 2.35
N GLU A 135 9.73 16.80 2.02
CA GLU A 135 10.95 16.10 2.46
C GLU A 135 11.15 16.29 3.96
N ASP A 136 11.42 15.22 4.73
CA ASP A 136 11.77 15.42 6.13
C ASP A 136 13.17 16.02 6.21
N ILE A 137 13.39 16.83 7.25
CA ILE A 137 14.67 17.51 7.51
C ILE A 137 15.86 16.53 7.56
N ASP A 138 15.59 15.26 7.90
CA ASP A 138 16.59 14.18 8.07
C ASP A 138 16.47 13.02 7.04
N THR A 139 15.55 13.06 6.07
CA THR A 139 15.48 11.99 5.05
C THR A 139 16.41 12.28 3.89
N GLU A 140 17.60 11.66 3.90
CA GLU A 140 18.45 11.58 2.72
C GLU A 140 17.65 11.01 1.53
N SER A 141 17.74 11.68 0.37
CA SER A 141 16.91 11.49 -0.83
C SER A 141 16.97 10.11 -1.53
N LYS A 142 17.63 9.11 -0.93
CA LYS A 142 17.84 7.79 -1.54
C LYS A 142 16.78 6.80 -1.09
N LEU A 143 16.13 6.14 -2.06
CA LEU A 143 15.11 5.11 -1.84
C LEU A 143 15.56 4.04 -0.83
N ASP A 144 16.77 3.47 -1.00
CA ASP A 144 17.28 2.44 -0.09
C ASP A 144 17.31 2.88 1.37
N LYS A 145 17.60 4.17 1.62
CA LYS A 145 17.64 4.70 2.99
C LYS A 145 16.25 4.90 3.57
N LEU A 146 15.29 5.35 2.74
CA LEU A 146 13.88 5.49 3.13
C LEU A 146 13.28 4.13 3.49
N VAL A 147 13.47 3.14 2.62
CA VAL A 147 13.01 1.76 2.85
C VAL A 147 13.66 1.20 4.10
N ASN A 148 14.99 1.28 4.24
CA ASN A 148 15.66 0.77 5.44
C ASN A 148 15.24 1.50 6.73
N ASN A 149 15.03 2.82 6.69
CA ASN A 149 14.54 3.60 7.84
C ASN A 149 13.17 3.09 8.28
N TYR A 150 12.23 2.96 7.33
CA TYR A 150 10.91 2.40 7.57
C TYR A 150 11.01 0.98 8.14
N LEU A 151 11.71 0.07 7.47
CA LEU A 151 11.83 -1.35 7.86
C LEU A 151 12.49 -1.52 9.25
N SER A 152 13.39 -0.61 9.64
CA SER A 152 14.02 -0.64 10.96
C SER A 152 13.14 -0.11 12.09
N SER A 153 12.07 0.61 11.76
CA SER A 153 11.17 1.27 12.72
C SER A 153 9.83 0.56 12.90
N VAL A 154 9.43 -0.28 11.94
CA VAL A 154 8.16 -1.02 11.98
C VAL A 154 8.31 -2.34 12.73
N GLU A 155 7.34 -2.65 13.59
CA GLU A 155 7.18 -3.97 14.18
C GLU A 155 5.97 -4.65 13.54
N LEU A 156 6.20 -5.74 12.79
CA LEU A 156 5.14 -6.50 12.15
C LEU A 156 4.72 -7.67 13.05
N PRO A 157 3.51 -7.65 13.64
CA PRO A 157 3.01 -8.78 14.40
C PRO A 157 2.61 -9.93 13.48
N GLN A 158 2.21 -11.06 14.10
CA GLN A 158 1.52 -12.11 13.36
C GLN A 158 0.06 -11.70 13.15
N PHE A 159 -0.31 -11.46 11.91
CA PHE A 159 -1.66 -11.07 11.54
C PHE A 159 -2.58 -12.30 11.49
N GLU A 160 -3.81 -12.16 12.00
CA GLU A 160 -4.82 -13.21 11.89
C GLU A 160 -5.41 -13.27 10.46
N GLN A 161 -5.99 -14.42 10.10
CA GLN A 161 -6.67 -14.55 8.81
C GLN A 161 -7.89 -13.62 8.75
N ILE A 162 -8.03 -12.93 7.62
CA ILE A 162 -9.20 -12.08 7.37
C ILE A 162 -10.35 -12.99 6.96
N ASN A 163 -11.37 -13.08 7.82
CA ASN A 163 -12.64 -13.71 7.51
C ASN A 163 -13.70 -12.64 7.19
N LEU A 164 -14.02 -12.49 5.91
CA LEU A 164 -14.98 -11.49 5.43
C LEU A 164 -16.45 -11.81 5.77
N GLU A 165 -16.77 -13.02 6.24
CA GLU A 165 -18.14 -13.36 6.66
C GLU A 165 -18.56 -12.60 7.93
N ASN A 166 -17.58 -12.22 8.77
CA ASN A 166 -17.81 -11.44 9.99
C ASN A 166 -17.96 -9.92 9.74
N LEU A 167 -17.82 -9.45 8.50
CA LEU A 167 -18.00 -8.04 8.11
C LEU A 167 -19.45 -7.68 7.76
N ARG A 168 -20.38 -8.64 7.88
CA ARG A 168 -21.82 -8.42 7.62
C ARG A 168 -22.62 -7.88 8.81
N ASP A 169 -22.04 -7.86 10.02
CA ASP A 169 -22.78 -7.59 11.25
C ASP A 169 -22.74 -6.12 11.73
N SER A 170 -22.73 -5.15 10.82
CA SER A 170 -22.88 -3.72 11.22
C SER A 170 -23.88 -2.93 10.39
N VAL A 171 -24.86 -3.63 9.79
CA VAL A 171 -26.07 -2.99 9.26
C VAL A 171 -27.29 -3.57 9.96
N GLU A 172 -27.56 -3.09 11.17
CA GLU A 172 -28.90 -3.00 11.76
C GLU A 172 -29.22 -1.56 12.14
#